data_AF-A0A401VXL0-F1
#
_entry.id   AF-A0A401VXL0-F1
#
_cell.length_a   1.000
_cell.length_b   1.000
_cell.length_c   1.000
_cell.angle_alpha   90.00
_cell.angle_beta   90.00
_cell.angle_gamma   90.00
#
_symmetry.space_group_name_H-M   'P 1'
#
loop_
_entity.id
_entity.type
_entity.pdbx_description
1 polymer ?
#
loop_
_entity_poly.entity_id
_entity_poly.type
_entity_poly.pdbx_seq_one_letter_code
_entity_poly.pdbx_strand_id
1 'polypeptide(L)'
;MEEVAASLAPELPAEEADALPIDVSSIEGTCARALRPRRLLTQAGLAETAQALHGHLKLLLAQDPGALTPLAQDAAQDATRLLGLADCTEGATACHRLRALAQLCLILLEPHRPPAPPAAESGRCTPPAQGGS
;
A
#
# COMPACT_ATOMS: atom_id res chain seq x y z
N MET A 1 -31.77 31.89 31.03
CA MET A 1 -31.55 32.15 29.60
C MET A 1 -30.05 32.26 29.44
N GLU A 2 -29.36 31.13 29.27
CA GLU A 2 -29.04 30.40 28.01
C GLU A 2 -27.53 30.63 27.75
N GLU A 3 -26.71 29.58 27.92
CA GLU A 3 -26.00 28.86 26.83
C GLU A 3 -25.08 29.79 26.01
N VAL A 4 -23.78 29.52 25.78
CA VAL A 4 -23.22 28.33 25.12
C VAL A 4 -21.74 28.19 25.52
N ALA A 5 -21.32 26.98 25.90
CA ALA A 5 -19.93 26.59 25.96
C ALA A 5 -19.36 26.52 24.54
N ALA A 6 -18.49 27.48 24.17
CA ALA A 6 -17.73 27.39 22.93
C ALA A 6 -16.60 26.36 23.11
N SER A 7 -16.91 25.10 22.81
CA SER A 7 -15.90 24.16 22.30
C SER A 7 -15.51 24.55 20.87
N LEU A 8 -14.34 24.05 20.45
CA LEU A 8 -13.78 23.99 19.08
C LEU A 8 -12.93 25.21 18.70
N ALA A 9 -11.65 25.09 18.35
CA ALA A 9 -10.89 23.94 17.86
C ALA A 9 -9.43 24.05 18.32
N PRO A 10 -8.67 22.94 18.44
CA PRO A 10 -7.22 23.05 18.38
C PRO A 10 -6.85 23.56 16.98
N GLU A 11 -6.34 24.80 16.91
CA GLU A 11 -5.62 25.31 15.75
C GLU A 11 -4.43 24.36 15.52
N LEU A 12 -4.59 23.47 14.55
CA LEU A 12 -3.49 22.66 14.04
C LEU A 12 -2.52 23.63 13.35
N PRO A 13 -1.27 23.78 13.84
CA PRO A 13 -0.30 24.64 13.18
C PRO A 13 -0.05 24.13 11.75
N ALA A 14 -0.07 25.05 10.79
CA ALA A 14 0.05 24.82 9.36
C ALA A 14 1.48 24.40 8.91
N GLU A 15 2.21 23.63 9.73
CA GLU A 15 3.64 23.35 9.54
C GLU A 15 4.01 21.86 9.57
N GLU A 16 3.03 20.93 9.49
CA GLU A 16 3.31 19.48 9.39
C GLU A 16 2.68 18.81 8.15
N ALA A 17 2.60 19.55 7.04
CA ALA A 17 2.34 18.96 5.73
C ALA A 17 3.53 19.13 4.79
N ASP A 18 4.76 19.16 5.34
CA ASP A 18 5.92 18.68 4.59
C ASP A 18 5.72 17.18 4.44
N ALA A 19 4.94 16.80 3.41
CA ALA A 19 4.59 15.43 3.15
C ALA A 19 5.90 14.66 2.97
N LEU A 20 6.30 13.93 4.02
CA LEU A 20 7.45 13.05 4.00
C LEU A 20 7.42 12.29 2.67
N PRO A 21 8.52 12.31 1.89
CA PRO A 21 8.53 11.69 0.58
C PRO A 21 8.11 10.23 0.72
N ILE A 22 7.13 9.82 -0.07
CA ILE A 22 6.62 8.45 -0.06
C ILE A 22 7.78 7.52 -0.42
N ASP A 23 8.21 6.70 0.54
CA ASP A 23 9.27 5.71 0.33
C ASP A 23 8.70 4.49 -0.40
N VAL A 24 8.69 4.59 -1.73
CA VAL A 24 8.22 3.55 -2.66
C VAL A 24 8.90 2.21 -2.37
N SER A 25 10.21 2.20 -2.11
CA SER A 25 10.97 0.96 -1.91
C SER A 25 10.55 0.25 -0.62
N SER A 26 10.32 1.01 0.45
CA SER A 26 9.84 0.47 1.73
C SER A 26 8.42 -0.11 1.62
N ILE A 27 7.53 0.58 0.90
CA ILE A 27 6.16 0.11 0.67
C ILE A 27 6.18 -1.17 -0.17
N GLU A 28 6.94 -1.21 -1.27
CA GLU A 28 7.09 -2.41 -2.10
C GLU A 28 7.67 -3.59 -1.32
N GLY A 29 8.71 -3.35 -0.52
CA GLY A 29 9.31 -4.37 0.34
C GLY A 29 8.31 -4.93 1.37
N THR A 30 7.44 -4.08 1.91
CA THR A 30 6.37 -4.48 2.84
C THR A 30 5.29 -5.29 2.13
N CYS A 31 4.87 -4.86 0.94
CA CYS A 31 3.90 -5.59 0.11
C CYS A 31 4.45 -6.97 -0.28
N ALA A 32 5.73 -7.06 -0.65
CA ALA A 32 6.40 -8.32 -0.97
C ALA A 32 6.37 -9.29 0.22
N ARG A 33 6.59 -8.80 1.46
CA ARG A 33 6.47 -9.62 2.67
C ARG A 33 5.03 -10.12 2.88
N ALA A 34 4.03 -9.28 2.68
CA ALA A 34 2.62 -9.63 2.81
C ALA A 34 2.16 -10.68 1.79
N LEU A 35 2.73 -10.64 0.58
CA LEU A 35 2.42 -11.59 -0.50
C LEU A 35 3.19 -12.91 -0.37
N ARG A 36 4.09 -13.07 0.61
CA ARG A 36 4.83 -14.33 0.79
C ARG A 36 3.89 -15.51 1.07
N PRO A 37 4.32 -16.74 0.71
CA PRO A 37 3.63 -17.96 1.11
C PRO A 37 3.43 -18.03 2.63
N ARG A 38 2.22 -18.41 3.08
CA ARG A 38 1.86 -18.50 4.52
C ARG A 38 2.83 -19.33 5.35
N ARG A 39 3.42 -20.37 4.77
CA ARG A 39 4.38 -21.25 5.45
C ARG A 39 5.65 -20.53 5.93
N LEU A 40 5.93 -19.35 5.39
CA LEU A 40 7.12 -18.56 5.70
C LEU A 40 6.82 -17.38 6.67
N LEU A 41 5.58 -17.21 7.11
CA LEU A 41 5.16 -16.11 7.95
C LEU A 41 4.84 -16.60 9.37
N THR A 42 5.52 -16.04 10.36
CA THR A 42 5.18 -16.23 11.77
C THR A 42 3.99 -15.34 12.14
N GLN A 43 3.25 -15.70 13.19
CA GLN A 43 2.12 -14.89 13.66
C GLN A 43 2.54 -13.47 14.06
N ALA A 44 3.72 -13.32 14.68
CA ALA A 44 4.32 -12.02 14.98
C ALA A 44 4.62 -11.24 13.68
N GLY A 45 5.26 -11.87 12.70
CA GLY A 45 5.58 -11.23 11.43
C GLY A 45 4.35 -10.81 10.61
N LEU A 46 3.21 -11.52 10.76
CA LEU A 46 1.93 -11.11 10.19
C LEU A 46 1.42 -9.81 10.81
N ALA A 47 1.46 -9.69 12.14
CA ALA A 47 1.01 -8.49 12.85
C ALA A 47 1.89 -7.28 12.51
N GLU A 48 3.22 -7.44 12.49
CA GLU A 48 4.15 -6.38 12.09
C GLU A 48 3.92 -5.92 10.65
N THR A 49 3.71 -6.88 9.73
CA THR A 49 3.44 -6.56 8.32
C THR A 49 2.09 -5.86 8.16
N ALA A 50 1.06 -6.27 8.92
CA ALA A 50 -0.25 -5.62 8.90
C ALA A 50 -0.16 -4.17 9.38
N GLN A 51 0.52 -3.95 10.51
CA GLN A 51 0.71 -2.61 11.07
C GLN A 51 1.49 -1.70 10.11
N ALA A 52 2.54 -2.22 9.47
CA ALA A 52 3.29 -1.48 8.46
C ALA A 52 2.43 -1.11 7.24
N LEU A 53 1.64 -2.06 6.70
CA LEU A 53 0.71 -1.78 5.60
C LEU A 53 -0.36 -0.76 5.98
N HIS A 54 -0.90 -0.82 7.20
CA HIS A 54 -1.85 0.18 7.68
C HIS A 54 -1.22 1.57 7.74
N GLY A 55 0.03 1.69 8.18
CA GLY A 55 0.77 2.95 8.14
C GLY A 55 0.95 3.47 6.71
N HIS A 56 1.40 2.61 5.80
CA HIS A 56 1.61 2.95 4.39
C HIS A 56 0.32 3.38 3.69
N LEU A 57 -0.79 2.67 3.90
CA LEU A 57 -2.08 3.06 3.33
C LEU A 57 -2.55 4.41 3.85
N LYS A 58 -2.38 4.71 5.14
CA LYS A 58 -2.74 6.03 5.67
C LYS A 58 -1.94 7.16 5.00
N LEU A 59 -0.65 6.94 4.73
CA LEU A 59 0.18 7.89 4.01
C LEU A 59 -0.30 8.08 2.56
N LEU A 60 -0.60 6.98 1.86
CA LEU A 60 -1.08 7.01 0.48
C LEU A 60 -2.48 7.63 0.35
N LEU A 61 -3.36 7.40 1.33
CA LEU A 61 -4.73 7.92 1.36
C LEU A 61 -4.83 9.40 1.79
N ALA A 62 -3.82 9.92 2.50
CA ALA A 62 -3.76 11.32 2.89
C ALA A 62 -3.46 12.25 1.70
N GLN A 63 -3.06 11.70 0.55
CA GLN A 63 -2.83 12.46 -0.68
C GLN A 63 -4.14 12.82 -1.38
N ASP A 64 -4.11 13.91 -2.14
CA ASP A 64 -5.30 14.46 -2.81
C ASP A 64 -5.95 13.41 -3.76
N PRO A 65 -7.16 12.93 -3.45
CA PRO A 65 -7.82 11.90 -4.24
C PRO A 65 -8.25 12.39 -5.63
N GLY A 66 -8.27 13.71 -5.85
CA GLY A 66 -8.56 14.34 -7.13
C GLY A 66 -7.44 14.17 -8.16
N ALA A 67 -6.23 13.82 -7.72
CA ALA A 67 -5.08 13.53 -8.60
C ALA A 67 -4.95 12.03 -8.95
N LEU A 68 -5.79 11.16 -8.36
CA LEU A 68 -5.71 9.71 -8.56
C LEU A 68 -6.42 9.28 -9.84
N THR A 69 -5.90 8.22 -10.47
CA THR A 69 -6.58 7.53 -11.57
C THR A 69 -7.86 6.85 -11.05
N PRO A 70 -8.87 6.57 -11.91
CA PRO A 70 -10.10 5.90 -11.48
C PRO A 70 -9.83 4.59 -10.73
N LEU A 71 -8.89 3.78 -11.22
CA LEU A 71 -8.47 2.54 -10.57
C LEU A 71 -7.90 2.77 -9.16
N ALA A 72 -7.09 3.83 -8.99
CA ALA A 72 -6.55 4.20 -7.69
C ALA A 72 -7.62 4.77 -6.75
N GLN A 73 -8.66 5.44 -7.27
CA GLN A 73 -9.80 5.88 -6.48
C GLN A 73 -10.63 4.72 -5.94
N ASP A 74 -10.95 3.73 -6.78
CA ASP A 74 -11.61 2.49 -6.33
C ASP A 74 -10.76 1.77 -5.28
N ALA A 75 -9.45 1.66 -5.51
CA ALA A 75 -8.54 1.06 -4.55
C ALA A 75 -8.46 1.85 -3.23
N ALA A 76 -8.54 3.18 -3.27
CA ALA A 76 -8.57 4.02 -2.08
C ALA A 76 -9.83 3.76 -1.23
N GLN A 77 -10.98 3.63 -1.89
CA GLN A 77 -12.24 3.30 -1.23
C GLN A 77 -12.21 1.92 -0.58
N ASP A 78 -11.72 0.91 -1.31
CA ASP A 78 -11.59 -0.45 -0.79
C ASP A 78 -10.57 -0.52 0.36
N ALA A 79 -9.47 0.23 0.27
CA ALA A 79 -8.49 0.33 1.35
C ALA A 79 -9.13 0.93 2.61
N THR A 80 -9.91 2.00 2.45
CA THR A 80 -10.62 2.66 3.56
C THR A 80 -11.61 1.71 4.22
N ARG A 81 -12.38 0.94 3.42
CA ARG A 81 -13.31 -0.08 3.95
C ARG A 81 -12.57 -1.16 4.73
N LEU A 82 -11.49 -1.70 4.18
CA LEU A 82 -10.70 -2.75 4.83
C LEU A 82 -10.04 -2.27 6.13
N LEU A 83 -9.55 -1.03 6.17
CA LEU A 83 -8.99 -0.41 7.38
C LEU A 83 -10.04 -0.17 8.48
N GLY A 84 -11.31 -0.02 8.10
CA GLY A 84 -12.43 0.10 9.04
C GLY A 84 -12.92 -1.23 9.62
N LEU A 85 -12.44 -2.37 9.13
CA LEU A 85 -12.83 -3.68 9.66
C LEU A 85 -12.06 -4.00 10.94
N ALA A 86 -12.76 -4.59 11.92
CA ALA A 86 -12.12 -5.09 13.14
C ALA A 86 -11.07 -6.17 12.82
N ASP A 87 -9.98 -6.18 13.58
CA ASP A 87 -8.91 -7.17 13.43
C ASP A 87 -9.46 -8.60 13.54
N CYS A 88 -9.09 -9.45 12.57
CA CYS A 88 -9.45 -10.86 12.58
C CYS A 88 -8.37 -11.68 13.29
N THR A 89 -8.78 -12.45 14.29
CA THR A 89 -7.90 -13.41 14.99
C THR A 89 -7.72 -14.70 14.21
N GLU A 90 -8.58 -14.98 13.23
CA GLU A 90 -8.48 -16.15 12.37
C GLU A 90 -7.36 -15.99 11.34
N GLY A 91 -6.30 -16.80 11.47
CA GLY A 91 -5.08 -16.63 10.66
C GLY A 91 -5.28 -16.73 9.15
N ALA A 92 -6.33 -17.41 8.66
CA ALA A 92 -6.62 -17.49 7.22
C ALA A 92 -7.21 -16.19 6.70
N THR A 93 -8.23 -15.69 7.38
CA THR A 93 -8.88 -14.41 7.09
C THR A 93 -7.91 -13.25 7.24
N ALA A 94 -7.08 -13.24 8.30
CA ALA A 94 -6.03 -12.24 8.51
C ALA A 94 -5.02 -12.20 7.35
N CYS A 95 -4.59 -13.37 6.86
CA CYS A 95 -3.65 -13.43 5.74
C CYS A 95 -4.28 -12.96 4.41
N HIS A 96 -5.55 -13.32 4.14
CA HIS A 96 -6.24 -12.81 2.96
C HIS A 96 -6.40 -11.28 3.00
N ARG A 97 -6.76 -10.73 4.16
CA ARG A 97 -6.82 -9.27 4.36
C ARG A 97 -5.47 -8.60 4.16
N LEU A 98 -4.41 -9.17 4.73
CA LEU A 98 -3.05 -8.65 4.55
C LEU A 98 -2.65 -8.57 3.07
N ARG A 99 -2.99 -9.59 2.28
CA ARG A 99 -2.74 -9.60 0.84
C ARG A 99 -3.57 -8.56 0.10
N ALA A 100 -4.85 -8.41 0.45
CA ALA A 100 -5.70 -7.39 -0.13
C ALA A 100 -5.14 -5.98 0.15
N LEU A 101 -4.75 -5.69 1.39
CA LEU A 101 -4.11 -4.43 1.77
C LEU A 101 -2.82 -4.18 0.97
N ALA A 102 -1.99 -5.21 0.79
CA ALA A 102 -0.77 -5.11 -0.02
C ALA A 102 -1.07 -4.81 -1.49
N GLN A 103 -2.09 -5.43 -2.08
CA GLN A 103 -2.50 -5.16 -3.46
C GLN A 103 -2.99 -3.71 -3.62
N LEU A 104 -3.77 -3.22 -2.68
CA LEU A 104 -4.26 -1.84 -2.70
C LEU A 104 -3.13 -0.83 -2.53
N CYS A 105 -2.16 -1.11 -1.65
CA CYS A 105 -0.93 -0.33 -1.55
C CYS A 105 -0.23 -0.20 -2.90
N LEU A 106 -0.06 -1.32 -3.64
CA LEU A 106 0.63 -1.29 -4.92
C LEU A 106 -0.12 -0.48 -5.99
N ILE A 107 -1.45 -0.54 -6.00
CA ILE A 107 -2.27 0.27 -6.92
C ILE A 107 -2.13 1.76 -6.58
N LEU A 108 -2.24 2.10 -5.30
CA LEU A 108 -2.12 3.48 -4.83
C LEU A 108 -0.69 4.03 -4.95
N LEU A 109 0.32 3.15 -4.99
CA LEU A 109 1.72 3.52 -5.16
C LEU A 109 2.10 3.80 -6.61
N GLU A 110 1.34 3.28 -7.58
CA GLU A 110 1.66 3.38 -9.01
C GLU A 110 1.92 4.83 -9.48
N PRO A 111 1.10 5.83 -9.10
CA PRO A 111 1.35 7.24 -9.46
C PRO A 111 2.66 7.83 -8.89
N HIS A 112 3.21 7.22 -7.85
CA HIS A 112 4.46 7.63 -7.21
C HIS A 112 5.68 6.91 -7.77
N ARG A 113 5.48 5.93 -8.65
CA ARG A 113 6.58 5.18 -9.25
C ARG A 113 7.30 6.10 -10.25
N PRO A 114 8.64 6.21 -10.18
CA PRO A 114 9.37 6.92 -11.22
C PRO A 114 9.08 6.23 -12.57
N PRO A 115 9.01 6.99 -13.67
CA PRO A 115 8.83 6.41 -14.99
C PRO A 115 9.90 5.35 -15.21
N ALA A 116 9.46 4.14 -15.60
CA ALA A 116 10.37 3.04 -15.83
C ALA A 116 11.46 3.51 -16.82
N PRO A 117 12.75 3.27 -16.53
CA PRO A 117 13.79 3.55 -17.49
C PRO A 117 13.44 2.81 -18.79
N PRO A 118 13.61 3.42 -19.97
CA PRO A 118 13.35 2.74 -21.23
C PRO A 118 14.09 1.41 -21.18
N ALA A 119 13.33 0.32 -21.24
CA ALA A 119 13.91 -1.00 -21.21
C ALA A 119 14.94 -1.04 -22.33
N ALA A 120 16.22 -1.14 -21.97
CA ALA A 120 17.22 -1.58 -22.91
C ALA A 120 16.69 -2.94 -23.38
N GLU A 121 16.23 -3.00 -24.63
CA GLU A 121 15.93 -4.25 -25.30
C GLU A 121 17.19 -5.10 -25.19
N SER A 122 17.25 -5.95 -24.18
CA SER A 122 18.16 -7.08 -24.15
C SER A 122 17.71 -7.95 -25.31
N GLY A 123 18.31 -7.65 -26.46
CA GLY A 123 18.07 -8.29 -27.73
C GLY A 123 17.98 -9.79 -27.50
N ARG A 124 16.87 -10.36 -27.94
CA ARG A 124 16.71 -11.80 -28.08
C ARG A 124 17.81 -12.29 -29.04
N CYS A 125 18.89 -12.83 -28.50
CA CYS A 125 19.67 -13.82 -29.22
C CYS A 125 19.15 -15.19 -28.79
N THR A 126 18.19 -15.68 -29.55
CA THR A 126 17.71 -17.07 -29.56
C THR A 126 18.88 -18.06 -29.63
N PRO A 127 18.93 -19.13 -28.83
CA PRO A 127 19.81 -20.26 -29.15
C PRO A 127 19.22 -21.00 -30.37
N PRO A 128 20.00 -21.26 -31.45
CA PRO A 128 19.56 -22.24 -32.43
C PRO A 128 19.58 -23.64 -31.78
N ALA A 129 18.45 -24.33 -31.94
CA ALA A 129 18.24 -25.67 -31.44
C ALA A 129 19.18 -26.68 -32.10
N GLN A 130 19.56 -27.65 -31.27
CA GLN A 130 20.24 -28.92 -31.52
C GLN A 130 19.70 -29.72 -32.72
N GLY A 131 20.60 -30.42 -33.45
CA GLY A 131 20.30 -31.71 -34.09
C GLY A 131 20.80 -31.90 -35.53
N GLY A 132 21.59 -32.96 -35.77
CA GLY A 132 21.76 -33.52 -37.12
C GLY A 132 23.02 -34.35 -37.35
N SER A 133 22.96 -35.62 -36.93
CA SER A 133 23.71 -36.83 -37.39
C SER A 133 25.24 -36.87 -37.34
#